data_AF-A0A8I2Z879-F1
#
_entry.id   AF-A0A8I2Z879-F1
#
_cell.length_a   1.000
_cell.length_b   1.000
_cell.length_c   1.000
_cell.angle_alpha   90.00
_cell.angle_beta   90.00
_cell.angle_gamma   90.00
#
_symmetry.space_group_name_H-M   'P 1'
#
loop_
_entity.id
_entity.type
_entity.pdbx_description
1 polymer ?
#
loop_
_entity_poly.entity_id
_entity_poly.type
_entity_poly.pdbx_seq_one_letter_code
_entity_poly.pdbx_strand_id
1 'polypeptide(L)'
;MATAVRAGMKRRGDESYVTLSGGLSDALFSQAEIVDFVVWLLFSQKGSNTTWPKHLLCDGFRRNATHAATSAIPGLLSMYPNHHVQALKKSPWPELLMLLGKSGESIMIDLLVDGAMFTPIQTGLGNMYQLSGVPLSELSPAQSQLYKALMPGTVPQQPLSDITFVRSRMMYARAALSTRGFVLFGFRHIRKALVPTKA
;
A
#
# COMPACT_ATOMS: atom_id res chain seq x y z
N MET A 1 8.54 -39.27 -13.35
CA MET A 1 7.44 -38.49 -13.95
C MET A 1 7.12 -37.36 -12.98
N ALA A 2 7.17 -36.07 -13.28
CA ALA A 2 7.40 -35.32 -14.51
C ALA A 2 8.08 -33.98 -14.13
N THR A 3 9.03 -33.54 -14.97
CA THR A 3 9.77 -32.28 -14.82
C THR A 3 9.04 -31.20 -15.62
N ALA A 4 8.59 -30.13 -14.97
CA ALA A 4 7.97 -28.99 -15.64
C ALA A 4 9.06 -28.08 -16.26
N VAL A 5 9.14 -28.07 -17.59
CA VAL A 5 10.01 -27.17 -18.35
C VAL A 5 9.30 -25.83 -18.52
N ARG A 6 9.89 -24.78 -17.95
CA ARG A 6 9.49 -23.38 -18.10
C ARG A 6 9.86 -22.91 -19.51
N ALA A 7 8.88 -22.76 -20.39
CA ALA A 7 9.10 -22.20 -21.73
C ALA A 7 9.37 -20.69 -21.63
N GLY A 8 10.59 -20.28 -21.98
CA GLY A 8 10.95 -18.88 -22.15
C GLY A 8 10.39 -18.34 -23.46
N MET A 9 9.61 -17.26 -23.40
CA MET A 9 9.15 -16.53 -24.58
C MET A 9 10.35 -15.81 -25.22
N LYS A 10 10.70 -16.25 -26.43
CA LYS A 10 11.72 -15.66 -27.30
C LYS A 10 11.20 -14.32 -27.82
N ARG A 11 11.82 -13.21 -27.39
CA ARG A 11 11.58 -11.87 -27.93
C ARG A 11 12.09 -11.79 -29.37
N ARG A 12 11.18 -11.70 -30.33
CA ARG A 12 11.48 -11.32 -31.72
C ARG A 12 11.40 -9.80 -31.78
N GLY A 13 12.44 -9.17 -32.33
CA GLY A 13 12.52 -7.70 -32.43
C GLY A 13 11.37 -7.17 -33.26
N ASP A 14 10.63 -6.22 -32.69
CA ASP A 14 9.53 -5.53 -33.35
C ASP A 14 10.03 -4.19 -33.91
N GLU A 15 9.93 -4.08 -35.22
CA GLU A 15 10.05 -2.84 -35.99
C GLU A 15 8.90 -1.90 -35.59
N SER A 16 9.23 -0.83 -34.88
CA SER A 16 8.27 0.12 -34.32
C SER A 16 7.74 1.09 -35.38
N TYR A 17 6.77 0.64 -36.18
CA TYR A 17 5.85 1.54 -36.88
C TYR A 17 4.72 1.94 -35.92
N VAL A 18 4.69 3.23 -35.58
CA VAL A 18 3.60 3.89 -34.84
C VAL A 18 2.37 3.93 -35.74
N THR A 19 1.59 2.86 -35.73
CA THR A 19 0.26 2.88 -36.34
C THR A 19 -0.67 3.58 -35.35
N LEU A 20 -0.81 4.91 -35.50
CA LEU A 20 -1.80 5.75 -34.81
C LEU A 20 -3.22 5.36 -35.26
N SER A 21 -3.63 4.11 -35.05
CA SER A 21 -4.88 3.57 -35.61
C SER A 21 -6.14 3.98 -34.84
N GLY A 22 -6.00 4.67 -33.71
CA GLY A 22 -7.12 5.24 -32.96
C GLY A 22 -6.74 6.64 -32.50
N GLY A 23 -7.46 7.67 -32.95
CA GLY A 23 -7.20 9.05 -32.53
C GLY A 23 -7.46 9.29 -31.04
N LEU A 24 -7.40 10.55 -30.61
CA LEU A 24 -7.61 10.95 -29.20
C LEU A 24 -8.90 10.38 -28.58
N SER A 25 -9.98 10.29 -29.35
CA SER A 25 -11.27 9.74 -28.90
C SER A 25 -11.19 8.26 -28.54
N ASP A 26 -10.40 7.49 -29.28
CA ASP A 26 -10.19 6.06 -29.01
C ASP A 26 -9.37 5.89 -27.73
N ALA A 27 -8.29 6.65 -27.61
CA ALA A 27 -7.48 6.68 -26.40
C ALA A 27 -8.27 7.15 -25.15
N LEU A 28 -9.21 8.09 -25.30
CA LEU A 28 -10.12 8.52 -24.22
C LEU A 28 -11.02 7.37 -23.76
N PHE A 29 -11.58 6.60 -24.70
CA PHE A 29 -12.42 5.46 -24.38
C PHE A 29 -11.60 4.32 -23.77
N SER A 30 -10.49 3.92 -24.41
CA SER A 30 -9.58 2.88 -23.91
C SER A 30 -9.06 3.21 -22.51
N GLN A 31 -8.63 4.46 -22.27
CA GLN A 31 -8.15 4.86 -20.95
C GLN A 31 -9.25 4.75 -19.89
N ALA A 32 -10.49 5.15 -20.22
CA ALA A 32 -11.61 5.01 -19.29
C ALA A 32 -11.92 3.55 -18.97
N GLU A 33 -11.90 2.69 -19.97
CA GLU A 33 -12.11 1.25 -19.85
C GLU A 33 -10.98 0.57 -19.07
N ILE A 34 -9.71 0.92 -19.32
CA ILE A 34 -8.55 0.43 -18.57
C ILE A 34 -8.70 0.75 -17.09
N VAL A 35 -9.06 1.99 -16.73
CA VAL A 35 -9.22 2.39 -15.33
C VAL A 35 -10.34 1.59 -14.65
N ASP A 36 -11.47 1.40 -15.35
CA ASP A 36 -12.59 0.59 -14.84
C ASP A 36 -12.21 -0.88 -14.69
N PHE A 37 -11.48 -1.43 -15.66
CA PHE A 37 -10.95 -2.78 -15.63
C PHE A 37 -9.96 -2.98 -14.48
N VAL A 38 -9.05 -2.04 -14.23
CA VAL A 38 -8.09 -2.12 -13.12
C VAL A 38 -8.82 -2.10 -11.78
N VAL A 39 -9.80 -1.21 -11.59
CA VAL A 39 -10.61 -1.20 -10.37
C VAL A 39 -11.30 -2.56 -10.18
N TRP A 40 -11.95 -3.08 -11.22
CA TRP A 40 -12.55 -4.41 -11.18
C TRP A 40 -11.53 -5.49 -10.82
N LEU A 41 -10.35 -5.49 -11.46
CA LEU A 41 -9.30 -6.49 -11.28
C LEU A 41 -8.77 -6.49 -9.84
N LEU A 42 -8.54 -5.31 -9.25
CA LEU A 42 -8.11 -5.16 -7.86
C LEU A 42 -9.13 -5.72 -6.87
N PHE A 43 -10.43 -5.56 -7.16
CA PHE A 43 -11.47 -6.25 -6.40
C PHE A 43 -11.49 -7.75 -6.69
N SER A 44 -11.28 -8.20 -7.92
CA SER A 44 -11.32 -9.63 -8.25
C SER A 44 -10.17 -10.44 -7.64
N GLN A 45 -8.98 -9.84 -7.46
CA GLN A 45 -7.82 -10.50 -6.87
C GLN A 45 -7.99 -10.80 -5.36
N LYS A 46 -8.77 -9.98 -4.66
CA LYS A 46 -8.98 -10.13 -3.21
C LYS A 46 -10.18 -11.04 -2.98
N GLY A 47 -10.01 -12.19 -2.32
CA GLY A 47 -11.11 -13.15 -2.10
C GLY A 47 -12.39 -12.55 -1.49
N SER A 48 -13.51 -13.26 -1.58
CA SER A 48 -14.83 -12.81 -1.10
C SER A 48 -14.84 -12.47 0.40
N ASN A 49 -13.96 -13.09 1.18
CA ASN A 49 -13.88 -12.94 2.62
C ASN A 49 -12.64 -12.10 3.02
N THR A 50 -12.93 -10.84 3.36
CA THR A 50 -12.43 -10.16 4.58
C THR A 50 -11.49 -8.96 4.41
N THR A 51 -10.97 -8.59 3.24
CA THR A 51 -10.20 -7.32 3.16
C THR A 51 -10.49 -6.48 1.92
N TRP A 52 -10.89 -5.23 2.17
CA TRP A 52 -10.97 -4.15 1.21
C TRP A 52 -9.66 -3.99 0.43
N PRO A 53 -9.65 -3.84 -0.91
CA PRO A 53 -8.42 -3.52 -1.65
C PRO A 53 -7.80 -2.24 -1.11
N LYS A 54 -6.52 -2.32 -0.75
CA LYS A 54 -5.78 -1.21 -0.13
C LYS A 54 -5.19 -0.36 -1.26
N HIS A 55 -6.03 0.27 -2.05
CA HIS A 55 -5.63 0.94 -3.28
C HIS A 55 -6.50 2.17 -3.52
N LEU A 56 -5.88 3.31 -3.83
CA LEU A 56 -6.58 4.60 -3.98
C LEU A 56 -7.69 4.57 -5.03
N LEU A 57 -7.53 3.78 -6.10
CA LEU A 57 -8.57 3.63 -7.14
C LEU A 57 -9.81 2.86 -6.67
N CYS A 58 -9.68 2.07 -5.61
CA CYS A 58 -10.81 1.31 -5.08
C CYS A 58 -11.67 2.14 -4.12
N ASP A 59 -11.18 3.28 -3.64
CA ASP A 59 -11.91 4.14 -2.71
C ASP A 59 -13.24 4.61 -3.31
N GLY A 60 -14.28 4.64 -2.48
CA GLY A 60 -15.63 5.02 -2.91
C GLY A 60 -16.41 3.94 -3.67
N PHE A 61 -15.79 2.83 -4.06
CA PHE A 61 -16.52 1.67 -4.59
C PHE A 61 -17.00 0.77 -3.44
N ARG A 62 -17.78 -0.29 -3.74
CA ARG A 62 -18.11 -1.46 -2.88
C ARG A 62 -18.48 -2.64 -3.75
N ARG A 63 -18.28 -3.88 -3.26
CA ARG A 63 -18.84 -5.06 -3.92
C ARG A 63 -20.36 -5.07 -3.74
N ASN A 64 -21.07 -5.32 -4.82
CA ASN A 64 -22.51 -5.48 -4.75
C ASN A 64 -22.88 -6.96 -4.55
N ALA A 65 -23.65 -7.26 -3.52
CA ALA A 65 -24.22 -8.59 -3.32
C ALA A 65 -25.44 -8.85 -4.22
N THR A 66 -26.03 -7.80 -4.78
CA THR A 66 -27.24 -7.85 -5.61
C THR A 66 -26.92 -7.42 -7.04
N HIS A 67 -27.31 -8.18 -8.05
CA HIS A 67 -26.95 -7.94 -9.45
C HIS A 67 -27.57 -6.66 -10.08
N ALA A 68 -28.24 -5.80 -9.28
CA ALA A 68 -29.18 -4.79 -9.77
C ALA A 68 -28.65 -3.35 -9.82
N ALA A 69 -27.35 -3.10 -9.57
CA ALA A 69 -26.84 -1.73 -9.61
C ALA A 69 -26.31 -1.32 -10.99
N THR A 70 -26.74 -0.13 -11.42
CA THR A 70 -26.36 0.58 -12.65
C THR A 70 -24.94 1.17 -12.60
N SER A 71 -24.00 0.42 -12.06
CA SER A 71 -22.59 0.79 -12.01
C SER A 71 -21.95 0.57 -13.37
N ALA A 72 -21.05 1.47 -13.80
CA ALA A 72 -20.23 1.27 -15.00
C ALA A 72 -19.34 0.02 -14.90
N ILE A 73 -19.00 -0.40 -13.67
CA ILE A 73 -18.15 -1.56 -13.42
C ILE A 73 -19.01 -2.74 -12.94
N PRO A 74 -18.97 -3.90 -13.64
CA PRO A 74 -19.75 -5.07 -13.27
C PRO A 74 -19.45 -5.56 -11.84
N GLY A 75 -20.50 -5.86 -11.07
CA GLY A 75 -20.38 -6.41 -9.70
C GLY A 75 -19.91 -5.41 -8.64
N LEU A 76 -19.62 -4.16 -9.01
CA LEU A 76 -19.28 -3.08 -8.09
C LEU A 76 -20.40 -2.05 -8.01
N LEU A 77 -20.37 -1.28 -6.93
CA LEU A 77 -21.24 -0.16 -6.61
C LEU A 77 -20.36 1.05 -6.37
N SER A 78 -20.60 2.17 -7.07
CA SER A 78 -19.97 3.46 -6.73
C SER A 78 -20.81 4.16 -5.66
N MET A 79 -20.30 4.18 -4.42
CA MET A 79 -20.94 4.86 -3.29
C MET A 79 -20.59 6.34 -3.26
N TYR A 80 -19.34 6.68 -3.62
CA TYR A 80 -18.81 8.04 -3.62
C TYR A 80 -17.95 8.28 -4.86
N PRO A 81 -17.93 9.51 -5.40
CA PRO A 81 -17.07 9.84 -6.53
C PRO A 81 -15.59 9.70 -6.13
N ASN A 82 -14.86 8.88 -6.88
CA ASN A 82 -13.41 8.74 -6.72
C ASN A 82 -12.67 9.73 -7.64
N HIS A 83 -12.04 10.73 -7.04
CA HIS A 83 -11.32 11.77 -7.78
C HIS A 83 -10.03 11.25 -8.45
N HIS A 84 -9.39 10.20 -7.91
CA HIS A 84 -8.23 9.54 -8.55
C HIS A 84 -8.65 8.86 -9.85
N VAL A 85 -9.77 8.14 -9.82
CA VAL A 85 -10.36 7.50 -11.02
C VAL A 85 -10.74 8.57 -12.04
N GLN A 86 -11.43 9.64 -11.61
CA GLN A 86 -11.81 10.73 -12.53
C GLN A 86 -10.59 11.43 -13.14
N ALA A 87 -9.51 11.62 -12.38
CA ALA A 87 -8.29 12.23 -12.86
C ALA A 87 -7.63 11.33 -13.92
N LEU A 88 -7.53 10.02 -13.68
CA LEU A 88 -6.93 9.06 -14.63
C LEU A 88 -7.70 8.89 -15.94
N LYS A 89 -8.99 9.23 -15.97
CA LYS A 89 -9.81 9.24 -17.20
C LYS A 89 -9.70 10.52 -18.02
N LYS A 90 -9.07 11.57 -17.47
CA LYS A 90 -8.93 12.88 -18.10
C LYS A 90 -7.49 13.09 -18.60
N SER A 91 -7.27 14.15 -19.39
CA SER A 91 -5.93 14.59 -19.78
C SER A 91 -5.02 14.72 -18.54
N PRO A 92 -3.74 14.29 -18.60
CA PRO A 92 -3.00 13.87 -19.79
C PRO A 92 -2.99 12.35 -20.05
N TRP A 93 -3.70 11.54 -19.27
CA TRP A 93 -3.50 10.08 -19.28
C TRP A 93 -3.93 9.37 -20.58
N PRO A 94 -5.05 9.74 -21.23
CA PRO A 94 -5.38 9.24 -22.56
C PRO A 94 -4.32 9.60 -23.62
N GLU A 95 -3.76 10.81 -23.54
CA GLU A 95 -2.71 11.25 -24.47
C GLU A 95 -1.42 10.45 -24.22
N LEU A 96 -1.08 10.19 -22.96
CA LEU A 96 0.02 9.32 -22.58
C LEU A 96 -0.20 7.91 -23.12
N LEU A 97 -1.40 7.33 -22.95
CA LEU A 97 -1.75 6.01 -23.48
C LEU A 97 -1.51 5.93 -25.00
N MET A 98 -1.94 6.96 -25.74
CA MET A 98 -1.71 7.07 -27.18
C MET A 98 -0.22 7.08 -27.54
N LEU A 99 0.62 7.75 -26.74
CA LEU A 99 2.07 7.82 -26.95
C LEU A 99 2.78 6.49 -26.65
N LEU A 100 2.24 5.65 -25.77
CA LEU A 100 2.83 4.33 -25.46
C LEU A 100 2.69 3.33 -26.63
N GLY A 101 1.81 3.60 -27.61
CA GLY A 101 1.65 2.79 -28.81
C GLY A 101 1.00 1.42 -28.52
N LYS A 102 1.38 0.41 -29.31
CA LYS A 102 0.68 -0.90 -29.39
C LYS A 102 0.61 -1.68 -28.09
N SER A 103 1.58 -1.48 -27.18
CA SER A 103 1.60 -2.12 -25.86
C SER A 103 1.11 -1.19 -24.74
N GLY A 104 0.56 -0.02 -25.09
CA GLY A 104 0.22 1.00 -24.12
C GLY A 104 -0.83 0.58 -23.12
N GLU A 105 -1.84 -0.18 -23.55
CA GLU A 105 -2.88 -0.68 -22.64
C GLU A 105 -2.30 -1.62 -21.58
N SER A 106 -1.47 -2.60 -21.99
CA SER A 106 -0.83 -3.53 -21.05
C SER A 106 0.10 -2.79 -20.08
N ILE A 107 0.91 -1.86 -20.58
CA ILE A 107 1.81 -1.05 -19.74
C ILE A 107 1.01 -0.19 -18.75
N MET A 108 -0.10 0.42 -19.19
CA MET A 108 -0.96 1.23 -18.32
C MET A 108 -1.64 0.38 -17.25
N ILE A 109 -2.10 -0.83 -17.61
CA ILE A 109 -2.66 -1.79 -16.65
C ILE A 109 -1.61 -2.17 -15.61
N ASP A 110 -0.42 -2.60 -16.04
CA ASP A 110 0.67 -3.00 -15.14
C ASP A 110 1.07 -1.84 -14.21
N LEU A 111 1.15 -0.62 -14.74
CA LEU A 111 1.46 0.59 -13.97
C LEU A 111 0.42 0.88 -12.89
N LEU A 112 -0.87 0.70 -13.19
CA LEU A 112 -1.97 1.00 -12.27
C LEU A 112 -2.26 -0.14 -11.28
N VAL A 113 -1.86 -1.38 -11.59
CA VAL A 113 -2.05 -2.54 -10.71
C VAL A 113 -0.88 -2.70 -9.74
N ASP A 114 0.35 -2.67 -10.25
CA ASP A 114 1.55 -2.98 -9.46
C ASP A 114 2.31 -1.72 -9.02
N GLY A 115 2.07 -0.59 -9.68
CA GLY A 115 2.76 0.67 -9.44
C GLY A 115 2.04 1.64 -8.51
N ALA A 116 2.71 2.76 -8.27
CA ALA A 116 2.11 3.95 -7.67
C ALA A 116 2.54 5.17 -8.48
N MET A 117 1.57 5.96 -8.93
CA MET A 117 1.82 7.15 -9.73
C MET A 117 1.79 8.39 -8.86
N PHE A 118 2.73 9.30 -9.11
CA PHE A 118 2.84 10.57 -8.42
C PHE A 118 2.87 11.72 -9.42
N THR A 119 2.17 12.79 -9.10
CA THR A 119 2.07 13.99 -9.94
C THR A 119 2.57 15.21 -9.16
N PRO A 120 3.34 16.12 -9.78
CA PRO A 120 3.81 17.31 -9.08
C PRO A 120 2.64 18.24 -8.75
N ILE A 121 2.66 18.80 -7.54
CA ILE A 121 1.73 19.85 -7.12
C ILE A 121 2.38 21.20 -7.43
N GLN A 122 1.61 22.17 -7.93
CA GLN A 122 2.13 23.50 -8.28
C GLN A 122 2.68 24.29 -7.08
N THR A 123 2.29 23.93 -5.86
CA THR A 123 2.65 24.64 -4.64
C THR A 123 3.90 24.02 -4.02
N GLY A 124 5.02 24.76 -4.05
CA GLY A 124 6.29 24.36 -3.44
C GLY A 124 7.17 23.51 -4.36
N LEU A 125 8.44 23.33 -3.97
CA LEU A 125 9.43 22.59 -4.76
C LEU A 125 9.51 21.15 -4.25
N GLY A 126 9.30 20.18 -5.15
CA GLY A 126 9.38 18.75 -4.83
C GLY A 126 8.14 18.16 -4.15
N ASN A 127 7.03 18.90 -4.10
CA ASN A 127 5.77 18.38 -3.56
C ASN A 127 5.05 17.52 -4.59
N MET A 128 4.81 16.26 -4.24
CA MET A 128 4.18 15.28 -5.12
C MET A 128 2.87 14.79 -4.50
N TYR A 129 1.86 14.65 -5.34
CA TYR A 129 0.55 14.09 -5.02
C TYR A 129 0.47 12.65 -5.51
N GLN A 130 0.07 11.73 -4.63
CA GLN A 130 -0.14 10.34 -5.01
C GLN A 130 -1.47 10.21 -5.78
N LEU A 131 -1.38 9.82 -7.03
CA LEU A 131 -2.54 9.65 -7.91
C LEU A 131 -3.09 8.22 -7.88
N SER A 132 -2.24 7.20 -7.77
CA SER A 132 -2.63 5.78 -7.77
C SER A 132 -1.73 4.96 -6.85
N GLY A 133 -2.03 3.66 -6.70
CA GLY A 133 -1.28 2.75 -5.86
C GLY A 133 -1.88 2.57 -4.46
N VAL A 134 -1.14 1.83 -3.64
CA VAL A 134 -1.41 1.67 -2.20
C VAL A 134 -1.09 3.00 -1.49
N PRO A 135 -1.99 3.55 -0.64
CA PRO A 135 -1.70 4.79 0.08
C PRO A 135 -0.39 4.70 0.87
N LEU A 136 0.46 5.72 0.79
CA LEU A 136 1.75 5.75 1.52
C LEU A 136 1.60 5.49 3.03
N SER A 137 0.48 5.93 3.63
CA SER A 137 0.17 5.70 5.05
C SER A 137 -0.03 4.22 5.41
N GLU A 138 -0.34 3.38 4.43
CA GLU A 138 -0.53 1.94 4.62
C GLU A 138 0.73 1.12 4.33
N LEU A 139 1.76 1.75 3.75
CA LEU A 139 3.03 1.09 3.48
C LEU A 139 3.85 0.97 4.76
N SER A 140 4.37 -0.22 5.02
CA SER A 140 5.37 -0.40 6.08
C SER A 140 6.68 0.28 5.65
N PRO A 141 7.39 0.98 6.55
CA PRO A 141 8.67 1.61 6.23
C PRO A 141 9.63 0.58 5.62
N ALA A 142 10.34 0.94 4.56
CA ALA A 142 11.27 0.06 3.87
C ALA A 142 12.32 -0.57 4.81
N GLN A 143 12.74 0.15 5.85
CA GLN A 143 13.64 -0.37 6.89
C GLN A 143 13.04 -1.58 7.63
N SER A 144 11.75 -1.56 7.91
CA SER A 144 11.04 -2.69 8.54
C SER A 144 10.96 -3.90 7.61
N GLN A 145 10.85 -3.69 6.30
CA GLN A 145 10.81 -4.78 5.31
C GLN A 145 12.21 -5.34 5.04
N LEU A 146 13.23 -4.49 4.91
CA LEU A 146 14.63 -4.91 4.81
C LEU A 146 15.06 -5.69 6.05
N TYR A 147 14.71 -5.22 7.26
CA TYR A 147 15.01 -5.94 8.49
C TYR A 147 14.33 -7.31 8.55
N LYS A 148 13.06 -7.41 8.12
CA LYS A 148 12.34 -8.70 8.01
C LYS A 148 12.92 -9.63 6.95
N ALA A 149 13.36 -9.10 5.81
CA ALA A 149 13.93 -9.89 4.72
C ALA A 149 15.35 -10.37 5.03
N LEU A 150 16.15 -9.56 5.72
CA LEU A 150 17.54 -9.87 6.09
C LEU A 150 17.66 -10.73 7.35
N MET A 151 16.64 -10.73 8.22
CA MET A 151 16.64 -11.53 9.46
C MET A 151 15.33 -12.31 9.65
N PRO A 152 15.13 -13.42 8.90
CA PRO A 152 14.05 -14.35 9.19
C PRO A 152 14.31 -15.03 10.54
N GLY A 153 13.66 -14.53 11.60
CA GLY A 153 13.61 -15.20 12.91
C GLY A 153 14.11 -14.38 14.11
N THR A 154 14.43 -13.10 13.99
CA THR A 154 14.91 -12.32 15.14
C THR A 154 13.77 -11.79 16.02
N VAL A 155 13.92 -12.08 17.31
CA VAL A 155 13.14 -11.64 18.47
C VAL A 155 12.71 -10.16 18.32
N PRO A 156 11.46 -9.80 18.67
CA PRO A 156 10.99 -8.42 18.55
C PRO A 156 11.94 -7.48 19.31
N GLN A 157 12.67 -6.65 18.58
CA GLN A 157 13.47 -5.57 19.15
C GLN A 157 12.47 -4.60 19.78
N GLN A 158 12.50 -4.50 21.11
CA GLN A 158 11.74 -3.48 21.83
C GLN A 158 12.20 -2.11 21.30
N PRO A 159 11.28 -1.24 20.86
CA PRO A 159 11.66 0.08 20.40
C PRO A 159 12.34 0.83 21.54
N LEU A 160 13.28 1.74 21.24
CA LEU A 160 13.95 2.56 22.27
C LEU A 160 12.97 3.31 23.18
N SER A 161 11.73 3.54 22.72
CA SER A 161 10.62 4.10 23.49
C SER A 161 10.09 3.20 24.61
N ASP A 162 10.51 1.93 24.69
CA ASP A 162 10.09 0.98 25.72
C ASP A 162 10.95 1.09 27.01
N ILE A 163 11.95 1.96 27.02
CA ILE A 163 12.70 2.33 28.23
C ILE A 163 11.81 3.22 29.11
N THR A 164 11.18 2.61 30.10
CA THR A 164 10.29 3.31 31.04
C THR A 164 11.05 3.77 32.29
N PHE A 165 11.21 5.09 32.44
CA PHE A 165 11.73 5.69 33.67
C PHE A 165 10.66 5.71 34.76
N VAL A 166 10.74 4.79 35.71
CA VAL A 166 9.86 4.76 36.88
C VAL A 166 10.32 5.82 37.89
N ARG A 167 9.89 7.08 37.71
CA ARG A 167 10.32 8.23 38.53
C ARG A 167 10.15 8.02 40.03
N SER A 168 9.08 7.33 40.45
CA SER A 168 8.82 6.99 41.86
C SER A 168 9.91 6.12 42.49
N ARG A 169 10.63 5.35 41.67
CA ARG A 169 11.72 4.45 42.12
C ARG A 169 13.11 4.98 41.78
N MET A 170 13.24 6.02 40.96
CA MET A 170 14.53 6.54 40.51
C MET A 170 14.85 7.94 41.04
N MET A 171 13.89 8.88 41.01
CA MET A 171 14.10 10.28 41.39
C MET A 171 13.65 10.57 42.83
N TYR A 172 12.64 9.85 43.31
CA TYR A 172 12.03 10.07 44.62
C TYR A 172 12.19 8.89 45.60
N ALA A 173 12.99 7.89 45.24
CA ALA A 173 13.19 6.74 46.10
C ALA A 173 14.02 7.13 47.34
N ARG A 174 13.56 6.70 48.51
CA ARG A 174 14.36 6.83 49.74
C ARG A 174 15.54 5.85 49.70
N ALA A 175 16.67 6.29 50.25
CA ALA A 175 17.86 5.47 50.36
C ALA A 175 17.57 4.15 51.09
N ALA A 176 18.14 3.07 50.59
CA ALA A 176 18.13 1.78 51.25
C ALA A 176 18.94 1.88 52.54
N LEU A 177 18.37 1.51 53.69
CA LEU A 177 19.11 1.46 54.93
C LEU A 177 19.30 0.01 55.37
N SER A 178 20.50 -0.29 55.86
CA SER A 178 20.80 -1.51 56.62
C SER A 178 20.04 -1.48 57.94
N THR A 179 19.92 -2.64 58.61
CA THR A 179 19.32 -2.75 59.96
C THR A 179 20.04 -1.88 61.00
N ARG A 180 21.28 -1.49 60.71
CA ARG A 180 22.09 -0.56 61.51
C ARG A 180 22.02 0.91 61.05
N GLY A 181 21.16 1.24 60.07
CA GLY A 181 20.97 2.61 59.57
C GLY A 181 21.97 3.09 58.51
N PHE A 182 22.93 2.25 58.09
CA PHE A 182 23.86 2.60 57.00
C PHE A 182 23.21 2.52 55.62
N VAL A 183 23.59 3.41 54.71
CA VAL A 183 23.09 3.41 53.33
C VAL A 183 23.63 2.19 52.58
N LEU A 184 22.74 1.41 51.97
CA LEU A 184 23.08 0.29 51.10
C LEU A 184 23.16 0.80 49.65
N PHE A 185 24.31 0.58 49.03
CA PHE A 185 24.57 0.91 47.63
C PHE A 185 24.33 -0.31 46.72
N GLY A 186 23.82 -0.08 45.51
CA GLY A 186 23.66 -1.12 44.48
C GLY A 186 22.27 -1.19 43.85
N PHE A 187 22.16 -2.01 42.80
CA PHE A 187 20.93 -2.21 42.05
C PHE A 187 19.95 -3.08 42.84
N ARG A 188 18.74 -2.56 43.11
CA ARG A 188 17.69 -3.30 43.81
C ARG A 188 16.85 -4.06 42.79
N HIS A 189 16.55 -5.33 43.07
CA HIS A 189 15.72 -6.13 42.18
C HIS A 189 14.30 -5.52 42.11
N ILE A 190 13.93 -5.00 40.94
CA ILE A 190 12.62 -4.39 40.71
C ILE A 190 11.61 -5.55 40.65
N ARG A 191 10.90 -5.82 41.76
CA ARG A 191 9.74 -6.71 41.70
C ARG A 191 8.65 -5.99 40.91
N LYS A 192 8.29 -6.52 39.74
CA LYS A 192 7.05 -6.16 39.05
C LYS A 192 5.92 -6.64 39.94
N ALA A 193 5.05 -5.74 40.37
CA ALA A 193 3.80 -6.16 41.00
C ALA A 193 3.00 -6.89 39.91
N LEU A 194 2.60 -8.14 40.19
CA LEU A 194 1.64 -8.84 39.36
C LEU A 194 0.37 -7.99 39.33
N VAL A 195 -0.02 -7.57 38.12
CA VAL A 195 -1.32 -6.95 37.88
C VAL A 195 -2.37 -7.99 38.30
N PRO A 196 -3.31 -7.68 39.21
CA PRO A 196 -4.36 -8.63 39.54
C PRO A 196 -5.23 -8.84 38.30
N THR A 197 -5.27 -10.08 37.82
CA THR A 197 -6.28 -10.54 36.87
C THR A 197 -7.64 -10.37 37.53
N LYS A 198 -8.45 -9.44 37.03
CA LYS A 198 -9.87 -9.36 37.38
C LYS A 198 -10.52 -10.68 36.98
N ALA A 199 -11.16 -11.32 37.96
CA ALA A 199 -12.20 -12.33 37.73
C ALA A 199 -13.48 -11.65 37.23
#